data_AF-A0A7K6A7Q0-F1
#
_entry.id   AF-A0A7K6A7Q0-F1
#
_cell.length_a   1.000
_cell.length_b   1.000
_cell.length_c   1.000
_cell.angle_alpha   90.00
_cell.angle_beta   90.00
_cell.angle_gamma   90.00
#
_symmetry.space_group_name_H-M   'P 1'
#
loop_
_entity.id
_entity.type
_entity.pdbx_description
1 polymer ?
#
loop_
_entity_poly.entity_id
_entity_poly.type
_entity_poly.pdbx_seq_one_letter_code
_entity_poly.pdbx_strand_id
1 'polypeptide(L)'
;EDESEEEPKLKYERLSNGVTEILQKDAASCMTVHEKFLALGTHYGKVYLLDVQGNITQKFDVSPVKINQISLDESGEHMGVCSEDGKVQVFGLYSAEEFHETFDCPIKIVAVHPQFVRSHFKQFVTGGKKLLLYERGWMNRWKPSVLHEGEGNIRNVKWRGHLIAWANNMGVKILDMISKQRITNVPRDDISLRPDMYPCSLCWKDNLTLIIGWGNSVKICSVKERHASEMRDLPNRYVEIVFQFDTEFYISGLAPICDQLVILSYVKEISDKTAVECCARPRLDIVQPLPESCEEISSDALTVRGFQENECRDYHLEYSEGESLFYIISPRDVVVAKERDQDDHIDWLLEKKKYEEALMAAEISQKTIKKHKILDIGLAYVNHLMEKGEYDLAARKCQKILGKNTELWEFEVYKFKEIGQLKAISPYLPRRDPVLKPLIYEMVLHEFLESDYEGFATLIKEWPGDLYNNTIIVQAVVDHLKKDPQNRTLLRTLAEL
;
A
#
# COMPACT_ATOMS: atom_id res chain seq x y z
N GLU A 1 -12.80 -21.12 -15.83
CA GLU A 1 -12.33 -19.81 -16.30
C GLU A 1 -11.34 -19.35 -15.26
N ASP A 2 -10.08 -19.77 -15.42
CA ASP A 2 -8.98 -19.27 -14.60
C ASP A 2 -8.55 -17.95 -15.24
N GLU A 3 -9.29 -16.88 -14.97
CA GLU A 3 -8.73 -15.55 -15.14
C GLU A 3 -7.44 -15.54 -14.31
N SER A 4 -6.31 -15.32 -14.95
CA SER A 4 -5.04 -15.19 -14.28
C SER A 4 -5.14 -13.97 -13.37
N GLU A 5 -5.54 -14.17 -12.11
CA GLU A 5 -5.56 -13.10 -11.11
C GLU A 5 -4.18 -12.45 -11.13
N GLU A 6 -4.14 -11.18 -11.53
CA GLU A 6 -2.92 -10.39 -11.51
C GLU A 6 -2.58 -10.04 -10.07
N GLU A 7 -1.28 -9.90 -9.78
CA GLU A 7 -0.88 -9.45 -8.46
C GLU A 7 -1.39 -8.02 -8.21
N PRO A 8 -2.12 -7.76 -7.11
CA PRO A 8 -2.54 -6.40 -6.77
C PRO A 8 -1.34 -5.48 -6.63
N LYS A 9 -1.42 -4.23 -7.08
CA LYS A 9 -0.27 -3.30 -6.96
C LYS A 9 -0.05 -2.80 -5.53
N LEU A 10 -1.13 -2.76 -4.75
CA LEU A 10 -1.16 -2.23 -3.39
C LEU A 10 -1.48 -3.35 -2.39
N LYS A 11 -1.03 -3.14 -1.16
CA LYS A 11 -1.53 -3.86 0.02
C LYS A 11 -2.25 -2.91 0.96
N TYR A 12 -3.22 -3.45 1.69
CA TYR A 12 -4.11 -2.67 2.55
C TYR A 12 -4.02 -3.14 3.99
N GLU A 13 -3.73 -2.21 4.89
CA GLU A 13 -3.63 -2.45 6.32
C GLU A 13 -4.50 -1.44 7.05
N ARG A 14 -5.23 -1.89 8.07
CA ARG A 14 -6.00 -0.96 8.90
C ARG A 14 -5.07 -0.27 9.89
N LEU A 15 -5.14 1.05 9.96
CA LEU A 15 -4.42 1.81 10.98
C LEU A 15 -5.05 1.47 12.34
N SER A 16 -4.33 0.71 13.15
CA SER A 16 -4.85 0.10 14.37
C SER A 16 -4.38 0.87 15.61
N ASN A 17 -4.15 0.18 16.72
CA ASN A 17 -3.72 0.77 18.00
C ASN A 17 -4.71 1.85 18.49
N GLY A 18 -4.22 3.05 18.81
CA GLY A 18 -5.01 4.13 19.38
C GLY A 18 -6.17 4.57 18.48
N VAL A 19 -6.03 4.44 17.16
CA VAL A 19 -7.11 4.75 16.20
C VAL A 19 -8.34 3.88 16.43
N THR A 20 -8.16 2.59 16.75
CA THR A 20 -9.29 1.69 17.01
C THR A 20 -10.10 2.15 18.22
N GLU A 21 -9.43 2.59 19.29
CA GLU A 21 -10.11 3.11 20.48
C GLU A 21 -10.81 4.44 20.24
N ILE A 22 -10.23 5.31 19.42
CA ILE A 22 -10.84 6.59 19.01
C ILE A 22 -12.14 6.32 18.26
N LEU A 23 -12.10 5.46 17.23
CA LEU A 23 -13.23 5.19 16.34
C LEU A 23 -14.33 4.32 16.98
N GLN A 24 -14.06 3.71 18.15
CA GLN A 24 -15.10 3.08 18.96
C GLN A 24 -15.93 4.10 19.77
N LYS A 25 -15.34 5.23 20.12
CA LYS A 25 -15.95 6.26 20.99
C LYS A 25 -16.43 7.49 20.24
N ASP A 26 -15.93 7.68 19.01
CA ASP A 26 -16.09 8.86 18.19
C ASP A 26 -16.02 8.44 16.70
N ALA A 27 -16.15 9.40 15.78
CA ALA A 27 -15.97 9.19 14.36
C ALA A 27 -14.87 10.11 13.81
N ALA A 28 -14.06 9.61 12.88
CA ALA A 28 -13.11 10.44 12.14
C ALA A 28 -13.86 11.45 11.26
N SER A 29 -13.35 12.68 11.19
CA SER A 29 -13.94 13.77 10.40
C SER A 29 -13.00 14.34 9.36
N CYS A 30 -11.72 14.37 9.65
CA CYS A 30 -10.66 14.83 8.75
C CYS A 30 -9.32 14.28 9.26
N MET A 31 -8.33 14.24 8.39
CA MET A 31 -6.97 13.90 8.77
C MET A 31 -6.00 14.73 7.93
N THR A 32 -4.79 14.94 8.43
CA THR A 32 -3.66 15.40 7.62
C THR A 32 -2.41 14.62 8.03
N VAL A 33 -1.48 14.48 7.09
CA VAL A 33 -0.31 13.62 7.21
C VAL A 33 0.95 14.47 7.14
N HIS A 34 1.89 14.19 8.03
CA HIS A 34 3.25 14.72 8.00
C HIS A 34 4.21 13.53 8.03
N GLU A 35 5.44 13.69 7.52
CA GLU A 35 6.49 12.65 7.49
C GLU A 35 6.78 12.02 8.87
N LYS A 36 6.42 12.69 9.97
CA LYS A 36 6.70 12.27 11.34
C LYS A 36 5.47 11.77 12.11
N PHE A 37 4.27 12.19 11.74
CA PHE A 37 3.05 11.93 12.51
C PHE A 37 1.80 12.17 11.66
N LEU A 38 0.67 11.64 12.14
CA LEU A 38 -0.65 11.85 11.58
C LEU A 38 -1.46 12.73 12.53
N ALA A 39 -2.26 13.66 12.02
CA ALA A 39 -3.17 14.47 12.82
C ALA A 39 -4.62 14.14 12.44
N LEU A 40 -5.35 13.49 13.35
CA LEU A 40 -6.72 13.00 13.15
C LEU A 40 -7.71 13.87 13.92
N GLY A 41 -8.68 14.47 13.22
CA GLY A 41 -9.78 15.24 13.80
C GLY A 41 -11.06 14.42 13.89
N THR A 42 -11.89 14.65 14.92
CA THR A 42 -13.11 13.86 15.17
C THR A 42 -14.42 14.64 15.17
N HIS A 43 -15.54 13.90 15.13
CA HIS A 43 -16.90 14.44 15.19
C HIS A 43 -17.25 15.08 16.55
N TYR A 44 -16.63 14.64 17.65
CA TYR A 44 -16.74 15.30 18.96
C TYR A 44 -15.59 16.27 19.25
N GLY A 45 -14.99 16.85 18.20
CA GLY A 45 -14.17 18.04 18.31
C GLY A 45 -12.82 17.86 18.97
N LYS A 46 -12.27 16.64 18.90
CA LYS A 46 -10.93 16.31 19.37
C LYS A 46 -9.97 16.23 18.20
N VAL A 47 -8.72 16.56 18.46
CA VAL A 47 -7.60 16.34 17.55
C VAL A 47 -6.58 15.44 18.22
N TYR A 48 -6.18 14.37 17.54
CA TYR A 48 -5.19 13.40 18.01
C TYR A 48 -3.97 13.46 17.11
N LEU A 49 -2.79 13.58 17.72
CA LEU A 49 -1.54 13.31 17.01
C LEU A 49 -1.18 11.84 17.22
N LEU A 50 -0.86 11.17 16.12
CA LEU A 50 -0.60 9.74 16.07
C LEU A 50 0.77 9.51 15.43
N ASP A 51 1.51 8.50 15.88
CA ASP A 51 2.65 8.02 15.08
C ASP A 51 2.16 7.28 13.82
N VAL A 52 3.10 6.89 12.95
CA VAL A 52 2.80 6.16 11.70
C VAL A 52 2.18 4.77 11.93
N GLN A 53 2.22 4.25 13.16
CA GLN A 53 1.59 2.98 13.55
C GLN A 53 0.20 3.19 14.18
N GLY A 54 -0.25 4.43 14.37
CA GLY A 54 -1.55 4.77 14.96
C GLY A 54 -1.55 4.87 16.49
N ASN A 55 -0.38 4.93 17.14
CA ASN A 55 -0.30 5.18 18.58
C ASN A 55 -0.51 6.67 18.89
N ILE A 56 -1.31 6.97 19.92
CA ILE A 56 -1.60 8.35 20.32
C ILE A 56 -0.37 8.95 21.01
N THR A 57 0.14 10.05 20.46
CA THR A 57 1.25 10.82 21.03
C THR A 57 0.76 12.07 21.76
N GLN A 58 -0.25 12.77 21.21
CA GLN A 58 -0.88 13.95 21.83
C GLN A 58 -2.38 13.99 21.56
N LYS A 59 -3.11 14.76 22.38
CA LYS A 59 -4.56 14.96 22.29
C LYS A 59 -4.91 16.41 22.63
N PHE A 60 -5.77 17.02 21.82
CA PHE A 60 -6.31 18.35 22.01
C PHE A 60 -7.84 18.32 22.00
N ASP A 61 -8.48 18.94 23.00
CA ASP A 61 -9.93 19.13 23.04
C ASP A 61 -10.25 20.54 22.53
N VAL A 62 -10.57 20.65 21.23
CA VAL A 62 -10.67 21.94 20.51
C VAL A 62 -12.10 22.50 20.57
N SER A 63 -13.09 21.64 20.35
CA SER A 63 -14.49 22.00 20.23
C SER A 63 -15.39 20.88 20.78
N PRO A 64 -16.64 21.16 21.20
CA PRO A 64 -17.61 20.10 21.48
C PRO A 64 -18.24 19.48 20.21
N VAL A 65 -17.94 20.01 19.02
CA VAL A 65 -18.52 19.57 17.73
C VAL A 65 -17.44 19.27 16.70
N LYS A 66 -17.87 18.73 15.55
CA LYS A 66 -17.01 18.21 14.48
C LYS A 66 -15.86 19.15 14.10
N ILE A 67 -14.65 18.60 14.03
CA ILE A 67 -13.51 19.24 13.38
C ILE A 67 -13.68 19.15 11.86
N ASN A 68 -13.64 20.29 11.18
CA ASN A 68 -13.86 20.35 9.73
C ASN A 68 -12.57 20.18 8.93
N GLN A 69 -11.47 20.77 9.40
CA GLN A 69 -10.18 20.67 8.72
C GLN A 69 -9.04 20.88 9.73
N ILE A 70 -7.94 20.17 9.47
CA ILE A 70 -6.64 20.37 10.09
C ILE A 70 -5.66 20.72 8.98
N SER A 71 -4.75 21.66 9.23
CA SER A 71 -3.65 22.00 8.33
C SER A 71 -2.36 22.14 9.11
N LEU A 72 -1.26 21.66 8.53
CA LEU A 72 0.09 21.79 9.07
C LEU A 72 0.94 22.70 8.18
N ASP A 73 1.95 23.32 8.76
CA ASP A 73 3.08 23.87 8.01
C ASP A 73 4.03 22.75 7.55
N GLU A 74 4.94 23.05 6.60
CA GLU A 74 5.88 22.07 6.02
C GLU A 74 6.81 21.44 7.07
N SER A 75 7.09 22.14 8.17
CA SER A 75 7.90 21.60 9.27
C SER A 75 7.12 20.70 10.23
N GLY A 76 5.78 20.73 10.19
CA GLY A 76 4.92 20.06 11.15
C GLY A 76 5.01 20.64 12.56
N GLU A 77 5.40 21.91 12.70
CA GLU A 77 5.56 22.59 13.99
C GLU A 77 4.35 23.46 14.33
N HIS A 78 3.59 23.91 13.32
CA HIS A 78 2.41 24.75 13.48
C HIS A 78 1.19 24.08 12.86
N MET A 79 0.08 24.12 13.59
CA MET A 79 -1.17 23.48 13.23
C MET A 79 -2.31 24.48 13.26
N GLY A 80 -3.11 24.49 12.20
CA GLY A 80 -4.39 25.16 12.10
C GLY A 80 -5.52 24.16 12.22
N VAL A 81 -6.54 24.46 13.01
CA VAL A 81 -7.72 23.63 13.21
C VAL A 81 -8.98 24.50 13.13
N CYS A 82 -10.00 24.04 12.42
CA CYS A 82 -11.31 24.69 12.43
C CYS A 82 -12.47 23.70 12.67
N SER A 83 -13.56 24.17 13.26
CA SER A 83 -14.69 23.34 13.67
C SER A 83 -16.06 23.87 13.22
N GLU A 84 -17.07 23.01 13.33
CA GLU A 84 -18.44 23.27 12.89
C GLU A 84 -19.14 24.40 13.66
N ASP A 85 -18.75 24.65 14.90
CA ASP A 85 -19.23 25.76 15.74
C ASP A 85 -18.50 27.09 15.46
N GLY A 86 -17.66 27.13 14.43
CA GLY A 86 -17.00 28.36 13.99
C GLY A 86 -15.72 28.70 14.74
N LYS A 87 -15.13 27.79 15.52
CA LYS A 87 -13.81 28.04 16.12
C LYS A 87 -12.70 27.84 15.10
N VAL A 88 -11.70 28.71 15.16
CA VAL A 88 -10.44 28.59 14.42
C VAL A 88 -9.30 28.78 15.41
N GLN A 89 -8.39 27.82 15.43
CA GLN A 89 -7.17 27.88 16.22
C GLN A 89 -5.97 27.67 15.32
N VAL A 90 -4.92 28.49 15.48
CA VAL A 90 -3.62 28.28 14.82
C VAL A 90 -2.54 28.38 15.88
N PHE A 91 -1.84 27.29 16.15
CA PHE A 91 -0.90 27.22 17.27
C PHE A 91 0.32 26.36 16.96
N GLY A 92 1.40 26.60 17.71
CA GLY A 92 2.59 25.77 17.65
C GLY A 92 2.45 24.52 18.53
N LEU A 93 2.90 23.36 18.05
CA LEU A 93 2.90 22.11 18.82
C LEU A 93 3.91 22.14 19.97
N TYR A 94 4.97 22.93 19.82
CA TYR A 94 6.07 23.05 20.79
C TYR A 94 6.44 24.51 21.10
N SER A 95 5.59 25.46 20.71
CA SER A 95 5.83 26.90 20.89
C SER A 95 4.64 27.58 21.58
N ALA A 96 4.87 28.74 22.19
CA ALA A 96 3.81 29.53 22.82
C ALA A 96 2.98 30.35 21.82
N GLU A 97 3.08 30.05 20.52
CA GLU A 97 2.32 30.74 19.49
C GLU A 97 0.89 30.24 19.45
N GLU A 98 -0.06 31.18 19.51
CA GLU A 98 -1.49 30.86 19.45
C GLU A 98 -2.28 32.00 18.79
N PHE A 99 -3.21 31.60 17.94
CA PHE A 99 -4.32 32.38 17.45
C PHE A 99 -5.60 31.63 17.81
N HIS A 100 -6.59 32.34 18.33
CA HIS A 100 -7.90 31.79 18.65
C HIS A 100 -8.97 32.81 18.27
N GLU A 101 -9.92 32.41 17.44
CA GLU A 101 -11.09 33.21 17.09
C GLU A 101 -12.32 32.32 16.96
N THR A 102 -13.48 32.82 17.39
CA THR A 102 -14.77 32.14 17.24
C THR A 102 -15.65 33.02 16.36
N PHE A 103 -16.07 32.46 15.22
CA PHE A 103 -16.93 33.12 14.25
C PHE A 103 -18.40 32.78 14.52
N ASP A 104 -19.30 33.71 14.17
CA ASP A 104 -20.76 33.51 14.28
C ASP A 104 -21.34 32.52 13.25
N CYS A 105 -20.48 31.83 12.50
CA CYS A 105 -20.88 30.87 11.48
C CYS A 105 -19.89 29.70 11.40
N PRO A 106 -20.34 28.52 10.92
CA PRO A 106 -19.46 27.37 10.75
C PRO A 106 -18.27 27.70 9.85
N ILE A 107 -17.07 27.34 10.32
CA ILE A 107 -15.85 27.45 9.53
C ILE A 107 -15.49 26.07 8.98
N LYS A 108 -15.32 26.01 7.66
CA LYS A 108 -15.17 24.76 6.93
C LYS A 108 -13.73 24.46 6.56
N ILE A 109 -12.92 25.51 6.44
CA ILE A 109 -11.57 25.39 5.92
C ILE A 109 -10.56 26.17 6.74
N VAL A 110 -9.35 25.63 6.82
CA VAL A 110 -8.15 26.30 7.34
C VAL A 110 -6.93 25.81 6.57
N ALA A 111 -6.05 26.72 6.17
CA ALA A 111 -4.73 26.38 5.65
C ALA A 111 -3.67 27.34 6.20
N VAL A 112 -2.69 26.76 6.89
CA VAL A 112 -1.52 27.46 7.42
C VAL A 112 -0.52 27.69 6.28
N HIS A 113 0.17 28.83 6.30
CA HIS A 113 1.22 29.10 5.33
C HIS A 113 2.31 28.00 5.41
N PRO A 114 2.76 27.41 4.29
CA PRO A 114 3.71 26.27 4.29
C PRO A 114 4.99 26.55 5.10
N GLN A 115 5.48 27.78 5.04
CA GLN A 115 6.65 28.25 5.83
C GLN A 115 6.24 29.25 6.91
N PHE A 116 5.27 28.91 7.75
CA PHE A 116 4.57 29.82 8.67
C PHE A 116 5.47 30.73 9.53
N VAL A 117 6.59 30.20 10.04
CA VAL A 117 7.54 30.96 10.86
C VAL A 117 8.51 31.78 10.01
N ARG A 118 8.92 31.25 8.85
CA ARG A 118 9.94 31.86 7.99
C ARG A 118 9.36 32.92 7.05
N SER A 119 8.05 32.93 6.85
CA SER A 119 7.39 33.94 6.04
C SER A 119 7.52 35.33 6.69
N HIS A 120 7.65 36.36 5.86
CA HIS A 120 7.76 37.76 6.33
C HIS A 120 6.58 38.18 7.22
N PHE A 121 5.42 37.58 6.98
CA PHE A 121 4.21 37.71 7.77
C PHE A 121 3.77 36.30 8.13
N LYS A 122 3.45 36.05 9.40
CA LYS A 122 2.80 34.79 9.75
C LYS A 122 1.40 34.84 9.18
N GLN A 123 1.03 33.80 8.43
CA GLN A 123 -0.14 33.84 7.56
C GLN A 123 -0.90 32.53 7.61
N PHE A 124 -2.22 32.62 7.56
CA PHE A 124 -3.09 31.48 7.30
C PHE A 124 -4.36 31.97 6.63
N VAL A 125 -5.05 31.07 5.94
CA VAL A 125 -6.38 31.32 5.39
C VAL A 125 -7.41 30.47 6.12
N THR A 126 -8.61 31.00 6.28
CA THR A 126 -9.74 30.28 6.86
C THR A 126 -11.04 30.77 6.26
N GLY A 127 -12.12 30.01 6.37
CA GLY A 127 -13.36 30.42 5.74
C GLY A 127 -14.54 29.46 5.81
N GLY A 128 -15.66 30.01 5.35
CA GLY A 128 -16.94 29.33 5.16
C GLY A 128 -17.66 30.00 3.99
N LYS A 129 -18.41 31.06 4.25
CA LYS A 129 -19.03 31.89 3.18
C LYS A 129 -18.04 32.83 2.49
N LYS A 130 -16.97 33.20 3.18
CA LYS A 130 -15.87 34.04 2.69
C LYS A 130 -14.56 33.28 2.87
N LEU A 131 -13.58 33.56 2.01
CA LEU A 131 -12.19 33.19 2.22
C LEU A 131 -11.46 34.39 2.83
N LEU A 132 -10.96 34.23 4.05
CA LEU A 132 -10.23 35.25 4.78
C LEU A 132 -8.75 34.88 4.84
N LEU A 133 -7.88 35.85 4.57
CA LEU A 133 -6.45 35.76 4.85
C LEU A 133 -6.16 36.56 6.12
N TYR A 134 -5.56 35.88 7.08
CA TYR A 134 -5.04 36.48 8.30
C TYR A 134 -3.53 36.67 8.16
N GLU A 135 -3.07 37.89 8.44
CA GLU A 135 -1.65 38.22 8.42
C GLU A 135 -1.24 38.82 9.76
N ARG A 136 -0.11 38.36 10.31
CA ARG A 136 0.54 38.96 11.47
C ARG A 136 1.94 39.41 11.11
N GLY A 137 2.12 40.73 11.06
CA GLY A 137 3.41 41.37 10.80
C GLY A 137 4.05 41.96 12.07
N TRP A 138 4.88 42.98 11.87
CA TRP A 138 5.70 43.61 12.92
C TRP A 138 4.92 44.19 14.13
N MET A 139 3.67 44.62 13.95
CA MET A 139 2.81 45.10 15.04
C MET A 139 2.24 43.97 15.93
N ASN A 140 2.57 42.72 15.62
CA ASN A 140 2.18 41.51 16.35
C ASN A 140 0.65 41.33 16.55
N ARG A 141 -0.16 41.96 15.68
CA ARG A 141 -1.61 41.82 15.63
C ARG A 141 -2.02 41.08 14.37
N TRP A 142 -2.98 40.17 14.52
CA TRP A 142 -3.62 39.50 13.40
C TRP A 142 -4.57 40.45 12.69
N LYS A 143 -4.43 40.56 11.36
CA LYS A 143 -5.28 41.39 10.51
C LYS A 143 -5.97 40.52 9.46
N PRO A 144 -7.31 40.45 9.43
CA PRO A 144 -8.03 39.76 8.38
C PRO A 144 -8.15 40.61 7.12
N SER A 145 -8.18 39.94 5.97
CA SER A 145 -8.54 40.50 4.66
C SER A 145 -9.39 39.50 3.88
N VAL A 146 -10.37 39.99 3.12
CA VAL A 146 -11.24 39.13 2.32
C VAL A 146 -10.54 38.83 0.99
N LEU A 147 -10.19 37.57 0.76
CA LEU A 147 -9.65 37.11 -0.53
C LEU A 147 -10.77 36.79 -1.52
N HIS A 148 -11.90 36.29 -1.04
CA HIS A 148 -13.02 35.91 -1.90
C HIS A 148 -14.36 35.86 -1.14
N GLU A 149 -15.45 36.23 -1.83
CA GLU A 149 -16.83 36.10 -1.36
C GLU A 149 -17.81 36.07 -2.55
N GLY A 150 -19.04 35.63 -2.32
CA GLY A 150 -20.15 35.77 -3.28
C GLY A 150 -20.41 34.59 -4.23
N GLU A 151 -19.59 33.53 -4.22
CA GLU A 151 -19.73 32.36 -5.09
C GLU A 151 -20.06 31.06 -4.31
N GLY A 152 -20.78 31.20 -3.20
CA GLY A 152 -21.13 30.10 -2.31
C GLY A 152 -20.06 29.77 -1.28
N ASN A 153 -20.23 28.63 -0.60
CA ASN A 153 -19.32 28.24 0.47
C ASN A 153 -17.98 27.75 -0.08
N ILE A 154 -16.90 28.16 0.56
CA ILE A 154 -15.58 27.58 0.37
C ILE A 154 -15.57 26.20 1.02
N ARG A 155 -15.19 25.18 0.25
CA ARG A 155 -15.29 23.77 0.67
C ARG A 155 -13.93 23.08 0.79
N ASN A 156 -12.95 23.54 0.04
CA ASN A 156 -11.60 22.98 0.10
C ASN A 156 -10.60 24.10 -0.17
N VAL A 157 -9.44 24.02 0.47
CA VAL A 157 -8.31 24.92 0.28
C VAL A 157 -7.01 24.14 0.45
N LYS A 158 -6.05 24.37 -0.45
CA LYS A 158 -4.69 23.83 -0.35
C LYS A 158 -3.70 24.94 -0.68
N TRP A 159 -2.74 25.17 0.21
CA TRP A 159 -1.69 26.17 0.06
C TRP A 159 -0.37 25.47 -0.26
N ARG A 160 0.26 25.81 -1.40
CA ARG A 160 1.58 25.30 -1.79
C ARG A 160 2.50 26.45 -2.20
N GLY A 161 3.64 26.60 -1.53
CA GLY A 161 4.54 27.73 -1.73
C GLY A 161 3.80 29.07 -1.67
N HIS A 162 3.81 29.81 -2.77
CA HIS A 162 3.13 31.11 -2.89
C HIS A 162 1.73 31.03 -3.52
N LEU A 163 1.21 29.83 -3.76
CA LEU A 163 -0.07 29.61 -4.42
C LEU A 163 -1.12 29.09 -3.44
N ILE A 164 -2.30 29.72 -3.47
CA ILE A 164 -3.47 29.27 -2.70
C ILE A 164 -4.54 28.84 -3.68
N ALA A 165 -4.84 27.53 -3.71
CA ALA A 165 -5.96 26.98 -4.45
C ALA A 165 -7.17 26.80 -3.53
N TRP A 166 -8.36 27.19 -3.97
CA TRP A 166 -9.60 26.92 -3.25
C TRP A 166 -10.74 26.56 -4.19
N ALA A 167 -11.68 25.77 -3.66
CA ALA A 167 -12.91 25.37 -4.33
C ALA A 167 -14.13 26.00 -3.62
N ASN A 168 -15.05 26.55 -4.40
CA ASN A 168 -16.34 27.06 -3.93
C ASN A 168 -17.51 26.36 -4.66
N ASN A 169 -18.72 26.93 -4.70
CA ASN A 169 -19.85 26.27 -5.38
C ASN A 169 -19.77 26.37 -6.92
N MET A 170 -18.99 27.31 -7.45
CA MET A 170 -18.92 27.66 -8.88
C MET A 170 -17.71 27.04 -9.59
N GLY A 171 -16.60 26.82 -8.88
CA GLY A 171 -15.34 26.42 -9.50
C GLY A 171 -14.15 26.43 -8.56
N VAL A 172 -12.98 26.19 -9.14
CA VAL A 172 -11.68 26.27 -8.48
C VAL A 172 -10.94 27.53 -8.92
N LYS A 173 -10.27 28.17 -7.96
CA LYS A 173 -9.48 29.39 -8.16
C LYS A 173 -8.11 29.22 -7.52
N ILE A 174 -7.14 29.94 -8.07
CA ILE A 174 -5.75 29.99 -7.61
C ILE A 174 -5.37 31.46 -7.49
N LEU A 175 -4.89 31.84 -6.33
CA LEU A 175 -4.30 33.14 -6.03
C LEU A 175 -2.79 32.97 -5.96
N ASP A 176 -2.07 33.80 -6.70
CA ASP A 176 -0.64 33.99 -6.54
C ASP A 176 -0.40 35.07 -5.49
N MET A 177 0.20 34.69 -4.36
CA MET A 177 0.47 35.57 -3.22
C MET A 177 1.58 36.59 -3.49
N ILE A 178 2.45 36.36 -4.48
CA ILE A 178 3.50 37.30 -4.88
C ILE A 178 2.87 38.48 -5.61
N SER A 179 2.06 38.19 -6.64
CA SER A 179 1.38 39.21 -7.43
C SER A 179 0.07 39.71 -6.78
N LYS A 180 -0.44 38.99 -5.79
CA LYS A 180 -1.76 39.19 -5.17
C LYS A 180 -2.90 39.19 -6.18
N GLN A 181 -2.76 38.41 -7.24
CA GLN A 181 -3.73 38.29 -8.32
C GLN A 181 -4.23 36.86 -8.47
N ARG A 182 -5.52 36.75 -8.75
CA ARG A 182 -6.13 35.47 -9.11
C ARG A 182 -5.71 35.11 -10.54
N ILE A 183 -5.09 33.94 -10.69
CA ILE A 183 -4.49 33.49 -11.96
C ILE A 183 -5.30 32.38 -12.66
N THR A 184 -6.39 31.91 -12.04
CA THR A 184 -7.31 30.96 -12.68
C THR A 184 -8.77 31.13 -12.26
N ASN A 185 -9.65 30.57 -13.09
CA ASN A 185 -11.04 30.27 -12.78
C ASN A 185 -11.45 29.02 -13.55
N VAL A 186 -11.32 27.85 -12.93
CA VAL A 186 -11.75 26.57 -13.51
C VAL A 186 -13.21 26.34 -13.11
N PRO A 187 -14.17 26.41 -14.04
CA PRO A 187 -15.57 26.17 -13.72
C PRO A 187 -15.80 24.69 -13.37
N ARG A 188 -16.84 24.47 -12.58
CA ARG A 188 -17.38 23.14 -12.29
C ARG A 188 -18.07 22.57 -13.54
N ASP A 189 -17.79 21.31 -13.87
CA ASP A 189 -18.33 20.65 -15.08
C ASP A 189 -19.81 20.27 -14.91
N ASP A 190 -20.10 19.36 -13.98
CA ASP A 190 -21.46 18.93 -13.71
C ASP A 190 -22.07 19.82 -12.64
N ILE A 191 -22.98 20.74 -13.03
CA ILE A 191 -23.71 21.65 -12.12
C ILE A 191 -24.89 20.98 -11.39
N SER A 192 -25.30 19.78 -11.78
CA SER A 192 -26.44 19.05 -11.20
C SER A 192 -26.10 18.43 -9.83
N LEU A 193 -24.85 18.06 -9.63
CA LEU A 193 -24.37 17.55 -8.34
C LEU A 193 -24.50 18.62 -7.24
N ARG A 194 -24.45 18.20 -5.98
CA ARG A 194 -24.42 19.13 -4.86
C ARG A 194 -22.98 19.25 -4.36
N PRO A 195 -22.36 20.45 -4.34
CA PRO A 195 -20.98 20.62 -3.88
C PRO A 195 -20.74 20.18 -2.43
N ASP A 196 -21.81 20.12 -1.63
CA ASP A 196 -21.75 19.64 -0.24
C ASP A 196 -21.84 18.12 -0.11
N MET A 197 -22.33 17.42 -1.14
CA MET A 197 -22.44 15.96 -1.23
C MET A 197 -21.25 15.34 -1.98
N TYR A 198 -20.80 16.03 -3.03
CA TYR A 198 -19.69 15.65 -3.90
C TYR A 198 -18.63 16.77 -3.84
N PRO A 199 -17.81 16.79 -2.77
CA PRO A 199 -16.82 17.83 -2.56
C PRO A 199 -15.72 17.79 -3.62
N CYS A 200 -15.18 18.95 -3.96
CA CYS A 200 -14.01 19.04 -4.83
C CYS A 200 -12.75 18.59 -4.08
N SER A 201 -12.00 17.68 -4.67
CA SER A 201 -10.67 17.25 -4.23
C SER A 201 -9.59 18.10 -4.91
N LEU A 202 -8.69 18.66 -4.11
CA LEU A 202 -7.55 19.47 -4.58
C LEU A 202 -6.26 18.81 -4.14
N CYS A 203 -5.34 18.61 -5.08
CA CYS A 203 -4.06 17.97 -4.81
C CYS A 203 -2.93 18.65 -5.60
N TRP A 204 -1.95 19.21 -4.91
CA TRP A 204 -0.72 19.69 -5.56
C TRP A 204 0.20 18.51 -5.84
N LYS A 205 0.52 18.24 -7.10
CA LYS A 205 1.53 17.23 -7.47
C LYS A 205 2.94 17.76 -7.24
N ASP A 206 3.13 19.06 -7.50
CA ASP A 206 4.36 19.79 -7.30
C ASP A 206 4.03 21.28 -7.07
N ASN A 207 5.04 22.17 -7.12
CA ASN A 207 4.87 23.60 -6.87
C ASN A 207 4.07 24.36 -7.94
N LEU A 208 3.81 23.76 -9.10
CA LEU A 208 3.18 24.37 -10.27
C LEU A 208 2.03 23.53 -10.84
N THR A 209 1.91 22.26 -10.46
CA THR A 209 0.87 21.35 -10.98
C THR A 209 -0.19 21.08 -9.92
N LEU A 210 -1.41 21.58 -10.17
CA LEU A 210 -2.60 21.29 -9.37
C LEU A 210 -3.47 20.26 -10.09
N ILE A 211 -3.87 19.22 -9.37
CA ILE A 211 -4.86 18.25 -9.82
C ILE A 211 -6.18 18.56 -9.13
N ILE A 212 -7.24 18.66 -9.93
CA ILE A 212 -8.61 18.95 -9.50
C ILE A 212 -9.46 17.74 -9.81
N GLY A 213 -10.13 17.19 -8.79
CA GLY A 213 -11.13 16.14 -8.94
C GLY A 213 -12.49 16.66 -8.47
N TRP A 214 -13.52 16.55 -9.30
CA TRP A 214 -14.87 16.97 -8.89
C TRP A 214 -15.96 16.21 -9.64
N GLY A 215 -16.82 15.51 -8.89
CA GLY A 215 -17.76 14.58 -9.49
C GLY A 215 -16.95 13.42 -10.05
N ASN A 216 -17.08 13.16 -11.34
CA ASN A 216 -16.28 12.17 -12.05
C ASN A 216 -15.18 12.81 -12.92
N SER A 217 -14.97 14.12 -12.89
CA SER A 217 -13.98 14.77 -13.76
C SER A 217 -12.66 15.03 -13.03
N VAL A 218 -11.55 14.66 -13.67
CA VAL A 218 -10.18 14.96 -13.25
C VAL A 218 -9.55 15.94 -14.23
N LYS A 219 -9.00 17.04 -13.70
CA LYS A 219 -8.24 18.04 -14.48
C LYS A 219 -6.85 18.24 -13.90
N ILE A 220 -5.84 18.07 -14.74
CA ILE A 220 -4.45 18.38 -14.42
C ILE A 220 -4.16 19.79 -14.93
N CYS A 221 -3.85 20.69 -14.00
CA CYS A 221 -3.67 22.11 -14.24
C CYS A 221 -2.22 22.51 -13.98
N SER A 222 -1.56 23.12 -14.97
CA SER A 222 -0.19 23.63 -14.85
C SER A 222 -0.20 25.16 -14.75
N VAL A 223 0.50 25.69 -13.74
CA VAL A 223 0.75 27.12 -13.57
C VAL A 223 1.93 27.52 -14.45
N LYS A 224 1.70 28.42 -15.40
CA LYS A 224 2.68 28.88 -16.37
C LYS A 224 2.90 30.39 -16.26
N GLU A 225 4.09 30.85 -16.67
CA GLU A 225 4.41 32.27 -16.76
C GLU A 225 4.06 32.80 -18.15
N ARG A 226 3.50 34.02 -18.20
CA ARG A 226 3.23 34.73 -19.45
C ARG A 226 4.51 35.36 -19.99
N HIS A 227 4.62 35.42 -21.32
CA HIS A 227 5.68 36.20 -21.95
C HIS A 227 5.47 37.70 -21.71
N ALA A 228 6.57 38.45 -21.56
CA ALA A 228 6.55 39.89 -21.28
C ALA A 228 5.73 40.72 -22.28
N SER A 229 5.63 40.26 -23.54
CA SER A 229 4.84 40.87 -24.61
C SER A 229 3.33 40.78 -24.41
N GLU A 230 2.84 39.82 -23.61
CA GLU A 230 1.42 39.52 -23.40
C GLU A 230 0.85 40.15 -22.12
N MET A 231 1.67 40.87 -21.35
CA MET A 231 1.35 41.30 -19.98
C MET A 231 0.48 42.57 -19.88
N ARG A 232 -0.05 43.12 -20.97
CA ARG A 232 -0.92 44.31 -20.85
C ARG A 232 -2.20 43.94 -20.10
N ASP A 233 -2.27 44.39 -18.84
CA ASP A 233 -3.39 44.24 -17.90
C ASP A 233 -3.72 42.80 -17.45
N LEU A 234 -2.85 41.82 -17.75
CA LEU A 234 -3.02 40.42 -17.36
C LEU A 234 -2.04 40.01 -16.25
N PRO A 235 -2.40 39.06 -15.38
CA PRO A 235 -1.47 38.52 -14.40
C PRO A 235 -0.25 37.86 -15.02
N ASN A 236 0.90 37.97 -14.35
CA ASN A 236 2.18 37.39 -14.80
C ASN A 236 2.10 35.86 -15.00
N ARG A 237 1.21 35.20 -14.27
CA ARG A 237 0.97 33.76 -14.36
C ARG A 237 -0.45 33.48 -14.79
N TYR A 238 -0.61 32.33 -15.42
CA TYR A 238 -1.91 31.78 -15.77
C TYR A 238 -1.90 30.29 -15.52
N VAL A 239 -3.09 29.68 -15.54
CA VAL A 239 -3.24 28.25 -15.39
C VAL A 239 -3.78 27.68 -16.68
N GLU A 240 -3.15 26.61 -17.13
CA GLU A 240 -3.53 25.83 -18.31
C GLU A 240 -3.99 24.44 -17.85
N ILE A 241 -5.16 24.00 -18.31
CA ILE A 241 -5.58 22.61 -18.13
C ILE A 241 -4.80 21.80 -19.17
N VAL A 242 -3.77 21.07 -18.73
CA VAL A 242 -2.88 20.32 -19.62
C VAL A 242 -3.45 18.95 -19.99
N PHE A 243 -4.32 18.40 -19.14
CA PHE A 243 -4.99 17.13 -19.38
C PHE A 243 -6.30 17.06 -18.61
N GLN A 244 -7.30 16.41 -19.17
CA GLN A 244 -8.60 16.17 -18.53
C GLN A 244 -9.14 14.82 -18.97
N PHE A 245 -9.72 14.08 -18.02
CA PHE A 245 -10.40 12.82 -18.27
C PHE A 245 -11.50 12.61 -17.23
N ASP A 246 -12.43 11.72 -17.53
CA ASP A 246 -13.50 11.35 -16.60
C ASP A 246 -13.26 9.93 -16.05
N THR A 247 -13.66 9.72 -14.80
CA THR A 247 -13.64 8.45 -14.09
C THR A 247 -15.01 7.77 -14.16
N GLU A 248 -15.05 6.47 -13.90
CA GLU A 248 -16.32 5.73 -13.82
C GLU A 248 -17.17 6.14 -12.60
N PHE A 249 -16.49 6.45 -11.49
CA PHE A 249 -17.12 6.70 -10.19
C PHE A 249 -16.85 8.12 -9.69
N TYR A 250 -17.54 8.51 -8.61
CA TYR A 250 -17.41 9.85 -8.04
C TYR A 250 -16.14 9.96 -7.17
N ILE A 251 -15.33 10.97 -7.45
CA ILE A 251 -14.06 11.23 -6.78
C ILE A 251 -14.31 11.77 -5.36
N SER A 252 -13.73 11.09 -4.37
CA SER A 252 -13.69 11.50 -2.97
C SER A 252 -12.29 11.90 -2.49
N GLY A 253 -11.24 11.62 -3.27
CA GLY A 253 -9.87 12.00 -2.91
C GLY A 253 -8.87 11.77 -4.03
N LEU A 254 -7.75 12.50 -3.99
CA LEU A 254 -6.68 12.44 -4.99
C LEU A 254 -5.32 12.45 -4.30
N ALA A 255 -4.38 11.65 -4.79
CA ALA A 255 -2.99 11.67 -4.35
C ALA A 255 -2.03 11.40 -5.52
N PRO A 256 -0.89 12.10 -5.63
CA PRO A 256 0.08 11.87 -6.68
C PRO A 256 0.99 10.68 -6.30
N ILE A 257 1.39 9.88 -7.30
CA ILE A 257 2.42 8.85 -7.13
C ILE A 257 3.36 8.87 -8.33
N CYS A 258 4.55 9.47 -8.16
CA CYS A 258 5.49 9.71 -9.27
C CYS A 258 4.81 10.43 -10.46
N ASP A 259 4.68 9.76 -11.60
CA ASP A 259 3.99 10.25 -12.81
C ASP A 259 2.50 9.84 -12.86
N GLN A 260 2.07 8.91 -12.02
CA GLN A 260 0.71 8.38 -11.90
C GLN A 260 -0.14 9.18 -10.88
N LEU A 261 -1.42 8.85 -10.84
CA LEU A 261 -2.43 9.45 -9.97
C LEU A 261 -3.21 8.35 -9.26
N VAL A 262 -3.35 8.49 -7.94
CA VAL A 262 -4.22 7.67 -7.11
C VAL A 262 -5.56 8.40 -6.92
N ILE A 263 -6.65 7.70 -7.19
CA ILE A 263 -8.01 8.21 -7.12
C ILE A 263 -8.80 7.37 -6.13
N LEU A 264 -9.32 8.00 -5.07
CA LEU A 264 -10.30 7.38 -4.17
C LEU A 264 -11.70 7.71 -4.69
N SER A 265 -12.47 6.66 -4.94
CA SER A 265 -13.76 6.73 -5.60
C SER A 265 -14.89 6.21 -4.70
N TYR A 266 -15.98 6.98 -4.60
CA TYR A 266 -17.24 6.55 -4.03
C TYR A 266 -18.10 5.86 -5.07
N VAL A 267 -18.49 4.62 -4.77
CA VAL A 267 -19.17 3.72 -5.71
C VAL A 267 -20.61 3.50 -5.28
N LYS A 268 -21.52 3.63 -6.25
CA LYS A 268 -22.93 3.27 -6.13
C LYS A 268 -23.24 2.22 -7.18
N GLU A 269 -23.86 1.14 -6.76
CA GLU A 269 -24.27 0.03 -7.63
C GLU A 269 -25.77 -0.16 -7.55
N ILE A 270 -26.39 -0.61 -8.64
CA ILE A 270 -27.79 -1.02 -8.62
C ILE A 270 -27.83 -2.46 -8.17
N SER A 271 -28.49 -2.74 -7.04
CA SER A 271 -28.64 -4.11 -6.54
C SER A 271 -29.52 -4.93 -7.49
N ASP A 272 -28.96 -6.01 -8.05
CA ASP A 272 -29.70 -6.95 -8.92
C ASP A 272 -30.96 -7.53 -8.28
N LYS A 273 -30.97 -7.63 -6.94
CA LYS A 273 -32.09 -8.23 -6.19
C LYS A 273 -33.25 -7.28 -5.96
N THR A 274 -32.98 -5.98 -5.84
CA THR A 274 -33.95 -4.99 -5.41
C THR A 274 -34.19 -3.89 -6.42
N ALA A 275 -33.35 -3.77 -7.45
CA ALA A 275 -33.28 -2.65 -8.39
C ALA A 275 -33.15 -1.28 -7.69
N VAL A 276 -32.62 -1.27 -6.46
CA VAL A 276 -32.36 -0.07 -5.66
C VAL A 276 -30.86 0.20 -5.68
N GLU A 277 -30.50 1.48 -5.83
CA GLU A 277 -29.12 1.94 -5.72
C GLU A 277 -28.61 1.74 -4.29
N CYS A 278 -27.52 0.98 -4.12
CA CYS A 278 -26.86 0.77 -2.84
C CYS A 278 -25.39 1.19 -2.91
N CYS A 279 -24.88 1.66 -1.77
CA CYS A 279 -23.45 1.97 -1.65
C CYS A 279 -22.65 0.67 -1.77
N ALA A 280 -21.69 0.65 -2.68
CA ALA A 280 -20.74 -0.43 -2.83
C ALA A 280 -19.42 -0.08 -2.11
N ARG A 281 -18.47 -1.01 -2.13
CA ARG A 281 -17.13 -0.77 -1.58
C ARG A 281 -16.48 0.38 -2.35
N PRO A 282 -15.88 1.39 -1.67
CA PRO A 282 -15.15 2.44 -2.37
C PRO A 282 -13.97 1.82 -3.10
N ARG A 283 -13.54 2.45 -4.19
CA ARG A 283 -12.40 1.99 -5.00
C ARG A 283 -11.19 2.89 -4.83
N LEU A 284 -10.02 2.29 -4.87
CA LEU A 284 -8.75 3.01 -5.00
C LEU A 284 -8.12 2.62 -6.33
N ASP A 285 -8.09 3.57 -7.25
CA ASP A 285 -7.60 3.35 -8.60
C ASP A 285 -6.24 4.04 -8.77
N ILE A 286 -5.28 3.36 -9.39
CA ILE A 286 -4.03 3.95 -9.86
C ILE A 286 -4.15 4.12 -11.37
N VAL A 287 -4.05 5.35 -11.85
CA VAL A 287 -4.13 5.67 -13.27
C VAL A 287 -2.87 6.38 -13.76
N GLN A 288 -2.50 6.15 -15.01
CA GLN A 288 -1.42 6.84 -15.69
C GLN A 288 -2.00 7.79 -16.75
N PRO A 289 -1.93 9.12 -16.51
CA PRO A 289 -2.26 10.10 -17.52
C PRO A 289 -1.24 10.06 -18.67
N LEU A 290 -1.69 9.77 -19.88
CA LEU A 290 -0.92 9.82 -21.12
C LEU A 290 -1.38 11.03 -21.96
N PRO A 291 -0.62 11.46 -22.99
CA PRO A 291 -0.96 12.67 -23.75
C PRO A 291 -2.37 12.68 -24.37
N GLU A 292 -2.92 11.51 -24.71
CA GLU A 292 -4.22 11.38 -25.39
C GLU A 292 -5.21 10.43 -24.68
N SER A 293 -4.79 9.78 -23.60
CA SER A 293 -5.59 8.77 -22.89
C SER A 293 -5.20 8.68 -21.42
N CYS A 294 -6.01 7.99 -20.63
CA CYS A 294 -5.67 7.64 -19.25
C CYS A 294 -5.72 6.12 -19.15
N GLU A 295 -4.61 5.50 -18.75
CA GLU A 295 -4.51 4.05 -18.59
C GLU A 295 -4.77 3.68 -17.13
N GLU A 296 -5.67 2.71 -16.90
CA GLU A 296 -5.86 2.12 -15.58
C GLU A 296 -4.74 1.12 -15.31
N ILE A 297 -3.99 1.35 -14.24
CA ILE A 297 -2.87 0.50 -13.84
C ILE A 297 -3.29 -0.50 -12.76
N SER A 298 -4.25 -0.12 -11.93
CA SER A 298 -4.81 -0.96 -10.85
C SER A 298 -6.13 -0.37 -10.39
N SER A 299 -7.11 -1.22 -10.09
CA SER A 299 -8.39 -0.83 -9.49
C SER A 299 -8.77 -1.81 -8.40
N ASP A 300 -8.79 -1.34 -7.16
CA ASP A 300 -8.98 -2.17 -5.98
C ASP A 300 -10.24 -1.75 -5.19
N ALA A 301 -11.16 -2.70 -4.97
CA ALA A 301 -12.33 -2.49 -4.13
C ALA A 301 -11.99 -2.65 -2.63
N LEU A 302 -12.12 -1.56 -1.87
CA LEU A 302 -11.65 -1.48 -0.50
C LEU A 302 -12.64 -2.04 0.52
N THR A 303 -12.14 -2.80 1.48
CA THR A 303 -12.94 -3.29 2.62
C THR A 303 -12.91 -2.29 3.78
N VAL A 304 -13.70 -1.22 3.64
CA VAL A 304 -13.86 -0.15 4.65
C VAL A 304 -15.03 -0.46 5.58
N ARG A 305 -14.86 -0.32 6.90
CA ARG A 305 -15.96 -0.54 7.86
C ARG A 305 -17.06 0.51 7.71
N GLY A 306 -18.32 0.06 7.64
CA GLY A 306 -19.48 0.94 7.55
C GLY A 306 -19.68 1.58 6.18
N PHE A 307 -19.02 1.07 5.12
CA PHE A 307 -19.10 1.66 3.78
C PHE A 307 -20.52 1.84 3.26
N GLN A 308 -21.46 1.00 3.71
CA GLN A 308 -22.87 1.05 3.32
C GLN A 308 -23.60 2.31 3.78
N GLU A 309 -23.12 2.94 4.86
CA GLU A 309 -23.72 4.14 5.46
C GLU A 309 -23.03 5.43 5.00
N ASN A 310 -21.86 5.31 4.36
CA ASN A 310 -21.04 6.45 3.97
C ASN A 310 -21.51 7.04 2.63
N GLU A 311 -21.38 8.36 2.52
CA GLU A 311 -21.54 9.13 1.29
C GLU A 311 -20.18 9.54 0.70
N CYS A 312 -20.18 10.10 -0.52
CA CYS A 312 -18.96 10.57 -1.19
C CYS A 312 -18.12 11.51 -0.30
N ARG A 313 -18.76 12.44 0.40
CA ARG A 313 -18.11 13.41 1.31
C ARG A 313 -17.49 12.83 2.58
N ASP A 314 -17.84 11.60 2.95
CA ASP A 314 -17.36 10.96 4.18
C ASP A 314 -15.99 10.29 3.97
N TYR A 315 -15.59 10.14 2.71
CA TYR A 315 -14.30 9.61 2.33
C TYR A 315 -13.28 10.72 2.09
N HIS A 316 -12.07 10.53 2.61
CA HIS A 316 -10.93 11.38 2.32
C HIS A 316 -9.71 10.53 1.97
N LEU A 317 -8.84 11.09 1.11
CA LEU A 317 -7.54 10.51 0.78
C LEU A 317 -6.46 11.50 1.17
N GLU A 318 -5.54 11.07 2.03
CA GLU A 318 -4.36 11.83 2.42
C GLU A 318 -3.10 10.99 2.16
N TYR A 319 -1.95 11.64 1.99
CA TYR A 319 -0.69 10.99 1.64
C TYR A 319 0.49 11.77 2.20
N SER A 320 1.65 11.12 2.27
CA SER A 320 2.92 11.75 2.64
C SER A 320 3.73 12.05 1.37
N GLU A 321 4.30 13.25 1.26
CA GLU A 321 5.16 13.57 0.11
C GLU A 321 6.43 12.70 0.14
N GLY A 322 6.73 12.04 -0.98
CA GLY A 322 7.94 11.22 -1.13
C GLY A 322 7.81 9.77 -0.65
N GLU A 323 6.67 9.38 -0.06
CA GLU A 323 6.37 8.01 0.31
C GLU A 323 5.13 7.49 -0.44
N SER A 324 5.16 6.26 -0.93
CA SER A 324 4.00 5.59 -1.53
C SER A 324 3.04 5.05 -0.46
N LEU A 325 2.60 5.93 0.44
CA LEU A 325 1.68 5.64 1.55
C LEU A 325 0.43 6.50 1.43
N PHE A 326 -0.72 5.84 1.31
CA PHE A 326 -2.01 6.50 1.14
C PHE A 326 -2.93 6.14 2.30
N TYR A 327 -3.57 7.14 2.89
CA TYR A 327 -4.48 6.98 4.01
C TYR A 327 -5.90 7.27 3.53
N ILE A 328 -6.74 6.23 3.57
CA ILE A 328 -8.16 6.26 3.24
C ILE A 328 -8.91 6.43 4.56
N ILE A 329 -9.54 7.60 4.72
CA ILE A 329 -10.26 7.96 5.94
C ILE A 329 -11.74 7.86 5.68
N SER A 330 -12.45 7.24 6.62
CA SER A 330 -13.91 7.22 6.71
C SER A 330 -14.33 7.41 8.17
N PRO A 331 -15.60 7.71 8.47
CA PRO A 331 -16.03 7.95 9.85
C PRO A 331 -15.73 6.82 10.82
N ARG A 332 -15.75 5.56 10.35
CA ARG A 332 -15.57 4.35 11.18
C ARG A 332 -14.28 3.58 10.90
N ASP A 333 -13.42 4.08 10.02
CA ASP A 333 -12.22 3.34 9.61
C ASP A 333 -11.13 4.25 9.05
N VAL A 334 -9.88 3.84 9.27
CA VAL A 334 -8.71 4.40 8.58
C VAL A 334 -7.92 3.23 8.00
N VAL A 335 -7.85 3.17 6.68
CA VAL A 335 -7.13 2.13 5.93
C VAL A 335 -5.90 2.77 5.30
N VAL A 336 -4.76 2.10 5.40
CA VAL A 336 -3.49 2.49 4.80
C VAL A 336 -3.24 1.60 3.59
N ALA A 337 -3.07 2.20 2.43
CA ALA A 337 -2.59 1.53 1.23
C ALA A 337 -1.10 1.79 1.03
N LYS A 338 -0.34 0.75 0.70
CA LYS A 338 1.10 0.80 0.47
C LYS A 338 1.44 0.03 -0.80
N GLU A 339 2.44 0.48 -1.55
CA GLU A 339 3.02 -0.36 -2.61
C GLU A 339 3.53 -1.68 -2.03
N ARG A 340 3.29 -2.76 -2.77
CA ARG A 340 3.81 -4.09 -2.40
C ARG A 340 5.32 -4.12 -2.59
N ASP A 341 6.00 -4.71 -1.63
CA ASP A 341 7.43 -4.97 -1.69
C ASP A 341 7.73 -6.41 -2.16
N GLN A 342 9.02 -6.77 -2.18
CA GLN A 342 9.45 -8.09 -2.62
C GLN A 342 9.02 -9.22 -1.67
N ASP A 343 8.87 -8.94 -0.37
CA ASP A 343 8.34 -9.94 0.57
C ASP A 343 6.86 -10.19 0.30
N ASP A 344 6.09 -9.14 -0.02
CA ASP A 344 4.68 -9.25 -0.41
C ASP A 344 4.50 -10.03 -1.72
N HIS A 345 5.38 -9.81 -2.71
CA HIS A 345 5.36 -10.56 -3.97
C HIS A 345 5.57 -12.06 -3.74
N ILE A 346 6.53 -12.40 -2.87
CA ILE A 346 6.79 -13.79 -2.50
C ILE A 346 5.59 -14.39 -1.76
N ASP A 347 4.98 -13.66 -0.80
CA ASP A 347 3.76 -14.10 -0.12
C ASP A 347 2.65 -14.43 -1.13
N TRP A 348 2.43 -13.56 -2.12
CA TRP A 348 1.41 -13.76 -3.16
C TRP A 348 1.70 -15.02 -4.01
N LEU A 349 2.94 -15.21 -4.45
CA LEU A 349 3.34 -16.41 -5.20
C LEU A 349 3.14 -17.70 -4.37
N LEU A 350 3.47 -17.66 -3.08
CA LEU A 350 3.27 -18.79 -2.17
C LEU A 350 1.77 -19.10 -1.98
N GLU A 351 0.92 -18.09 -1.79
CA GLU A 351 -0.54 -18.25 -1.67
C GLU A 351 -1.13 -18.87 -2.94
N LYS A 352 -0.63 -18.50 -4.12
CA LYS A 352 -1.01 -19.09 -5.42
C LYS A 352 -0.34 -20.43 -5.70
N LYS A 353 0.42 -20.99 -4.75
CA LYS A 353 1.18 -22.25 -4.89
C LYS A 353 2.17 -22.23 -6.07
N LYS A 354 2.63 -21.04 -6.47
CA LYS A 354 3.65 -20.81 -7.50
C LYS A 354 5.05 -20.84 -6.87
N TYR A 355 5.38 -21.95 -6.23
CA TYR A 355 6.58 -22.08 -5.41
C TYR A 355 7.89 -21.93 -6.19
N GLU A 356 7.93 -22.36 -7.46
CA GLU A 356 9.13 -22.21 -8.29
C GLU A 356 9.42 -20.74 -8.59
N GLU A 357 8.41 -19.97 -8.99
CA GLU A 357 8.49 -18.53 -9.18
C GLU A 357 8.87 -17.84 -7.86
N ALA A 358 8.26 -18.24 -6.73
CA ALA A 358 8.55 -17.69 -5.40
C ALA A 358 10.01 -17.89 -5.02
N LEU A 359 10.56 -19.09 -5.27
CA LEU A 359 11.95 -19.41 -4.99
C LEU A 359 12.90 -18.57 -5.86
N MET A 360 12.59 -18.41 -7.16
CA MET A 360 13.39 -17.56 -8.04
C MET A 360 13.37 -16.10 -7.61
N ALA A 361 12.20 -15.56 -7.28
CA ALA A 361 12.06 -14.18 -6.79
C ALA A 361 12.88 -13.97 -5.50
N ALA A 362 12.81 -14.91 -4.56
CA ALA A 362 13.58 -14.85 -3.32
C ALA A 362 15.10 -14.95 -3.55
N GLU A 363 15.56 -15.78 -4.50
CA GLU A 363 16.97 -15.89 -4.87
C GLU A 363 17.51 -14.60 -5.51
N ILE A 364 16.74 -13.97 -6.41
CA ILE A 364 17.09 -12.70 -7.06
C ILE A 364 17.15 -11.57 -6.03
N SER A 365 16.16 -11.52 -5.14
CA SER A 365 15.97 -10.44 -4.15
C SER A 365 16.60 -10.74 -2.79
N GLN A 366 17.55 -11.67 -2.69
CA GLN A 366 18.13 -12.16 -1.43
C GLN A 366 18.65 -11.05 -0.50
N LYS A 367 19.13 -9.93 -1.05
CA LYS A 367 19.67 -8.79 -0.27
C LYS A 367 18.59 -7.87 0.30
N THR A 368 17.39 -7.88 -0.27
CA THR A 368 16.31 -6.93 0.04
C THR A 368 15.17 -7.56 0.80
N ILE A 369 14.94 -8.87 0.65
CA ILE A 369 13.92 -9.61 1.42
C ILE A 369 14.27 -9.62 2.91
N LYS A 370 13.25 -9.47 3.76
CA LYS A 370 13.39 -9.38 5.22
C LYS A 370 12.65 -10.50 5.95
N LYS A 371 11.50 -10.93 5.42
CA LYS A 371 10.59 -11.86 6.08
C LYS A 371 10.91 -13.30 5.70
N HIS A 372 11.17 -13.54 4.42
CA HIS A 372 11.27 -14.90 3.88
C HIS A 372 12.70 -15.44 3.83
N LYS A 373 12.87 -16.71 4.18
CA LYS A 373 14.12 -17.44 3.96
C LYS A 373 13.98 -18.34 2.73
N ILE A 374 14.98 -18.29 1.85
CA ILE A 374 15.05 -19.13 0.63
C ILE A 374 14.87 -20.61 0.96
N LEU A 375 15.48 -21.07 2.06
CA LEU A 375 15.37 -22.46 2.51
C LEU A 375 13.91 -22.84 2.85
N ASP A 376 13.18 -21.98 3.54
CA ASP A 376 11.80 -22.26 3.97
C ASP A 376 10.86 -22.32 2.75
N ILE A 377 11.04 -21.42 1.77
CA ILE A 377 10.34 -21.45 0.49
C ILE A 377 10.66 -22.74 -0.28
N GLY A 378 11.94 -23.12 -0.33
CA GLY A 378 12.37 -24.34 -1.01
C GLY A 378 11.78 -25.59 -0.38
N LEU A 379 11.78 -25.70 0.96
CA LEU A 379 11.16 -26.84 1.64
C LEU A 379 9.65 -26.88 1.39
N ALA A 380 8.96 -25.73 1.40
CA ALA A 380 7.54 -25.66 1.03
C ALA A 380 7.31 -26.13 -0.41
N TYR A 381 8.20 -25.77 -1.35
CA TYR A 381 8.14 -26.24 -2.73
C TYR A 381 8.28 -27.77 -2.84
N VAL A 382 9.28 -28.35 -2.18
CA VAL A 382 9.50 -29.81 -2.16
C VAL A 382 8.28 -30.52 -1.59
N ASN A 383 7.73 -30.05 -0.47
CA ASN A 383 6.53 -30.64 0.14
C ASN A 383 5.33 -30.59 -0.81
N HIS A 384 5.11 -29.47 -1.51
CA HIS A 384 4.02 -29.35 -2.49
C HIS A 384 4.17 -30.31 -3.68
N LEU A 385 5.40 -30.51 -4.18
CA LEU A 385 5.67 -31.49 -5.24
C LEU A 385 5.41 -32.93 -4.76
N MET A 386 5.78 -33.23 -3.52
CA MET A 386 5.50 -34.52 -2.88
C MET A 386 3.99 -34.77 -2.74
N GLU A 387 3.22 -33.77 -2.31
CA GLU A 387 1.76 -33.84 -2.22
C GLU A 387 1.08 -34.04 -3.59
N LYS A 388 1.64 -33.47 -4.66
CA LYS A 388 1.16 -33.66 -6.03
C LYS A 388 1.56 -34.99 -6.66
N GLY A 389 2.47 -35.75 -6.05
CA GLY A 389 3.00 -36.99 -6.62
C GLY A 389 4.13 -36.80 -7.62
N GLU A 390 4.69 -35.60 -7.75
CA GLU A 390 5.80 -35.27 -8.65
C GLU A 390 7.16 -35.60 -7.99
N TYR A 391 7.35 -36.86 -7.61
CA TYR A 391 8.46 -37.31 -6.75
C TYR A 391 9.85 -37.09 -7.38
N ASP A 392 10.01 -37.34 -8.68
CA ASP A 392 11.28 -37.15 -9.38
C ASP A 392 11.71 -35.67 -9.40
N LEU A 393 10.74 -34.76 -9.56
CA LEU A 393 11.00 -33.33 -9.53
C LEU A 393 11.32 -32.87 -8.11
N ALA A 394 10.56 -33.34 -7.10
CA ALA A 394 10.83 -33.07 -5.69
C ALA A 394 12.26 -33.48 -5.31
N ALA A 395 12.65 -34.72 -5.65
CA ALA A 395 13.97 -35.26 -5.42
C ALA A 395 15.10 -34.44 -6.07
N ARG A 396 14.89 -34.01 -7.32
CA ARG A 396 15.85 -33.14 -8.03
C ARG A 396 16.01 -31.80 -7.32
N LYS A 397 14.91 -31.19 -6.84
CA LYS A 397 14.95 -29.89 -6.17
C LYS A 397 15.62 -29.97 -4.80
N CYS A 398 15.53 -31.11 -4.09
CA CYS A 398 16.25 -31.34 -2.83
C CYS A 398 17.75 -31.08 -2.95
N GLN A 399 18.39 -31.46 -4.07
CA GLN A 399 19.83 -31.26 -4.25
C GLN A 399 20.26 -29.80 -4.09
N LYS A 400 19.49 -28.88 -4.69
CA LYS A 400 19.77 -27.44 -4.62
C LYS A 400 19.35 -26.84 -3.27
N ILE A 401 18.17 -27.22 -2.79
CA ILE A 401 17.52 -26.58 -1.63
C ILE A 401 18.18 -26.98 -0.31
N LEU A 402 18.47 -28.28 -0.13
CA LEU A 402 19.04 -28.81 1.11
C LEU A 402 20.54 -28.53 1.20
N GLY A 403 21.22 -28.42 0.05
CA GLY A 403 22.64 -28.10 -0.04
C GLY A 403 23.48 -29.04 0.82
N LYS A 404 24.22 -28.47 1.78
CA LYS A 404 25.08 -29.21 2.70
C LYS A 404 24.44 -29.56 4.05
N ASN A 405 23.15 -29.29 4.23
CA ASN A 405 22.49 -29.54 5.51
C ASN A 405 22.14 -31.03 5.65
N THR A 406 22.94 -31.78 6.41
CA THR A 406 22.77 -33.23 6.62
C THR A 406 21.48 -33.57 7.34
N GLU A 407 21.06 -32.78 8.34
CA GLU A 407 19.86 -33.05 9.12
C GLU A 407 18.60 -32.95 8.26
N LEU A 408 18.53 -31.94 7.38
CA LEU A 408 17.43 -31.78 6.44
C LEU A 408 17.42 -32.87 5.36
N TRP A 409 18.60 -33.26 4.86
CA TRP A 409 18.70 -34.42 3.96
C TRP A 409 18.14 -35.69 4.59
N GLU A 410 18.56 -36.00 5.81
CA GLU A 410 18.05 -37.18 6.53
C GLU A 410 16.53 -37.10 6.71
N PHE A 411 16.02 -35.96 7.13
CA PHE A 411 14.58 -35.73 7.32
C PHE A 411 13.77 -35.91 6.03
N GLU A 412 14.22 -35.32 4.92
CA GLU A 412 13.54 -35.46 3.63
C GLU A 412 13.60 -36.90 3.12
N VAL A 413 14.72 -37.61 3.27
CA VAL A 413 14.79 -39.04 2.88
C VAL A 413 13.80 -39.90 3.68
N TYR A 414 13.60 -39.61 4.97
CA TYR A 414 12.56 -40.29 5.74
C TYR A 414 11.15 -40.04 5.19
N LYS A 415 10.83 -38.83 4.74
CA LYS A 415 9.54 -38.57 4.08
C LYS A 415 9.38 -39.38 2.79
N PHE A 416 10.41 -39.44 1.94
CA PHE A 416 10.38 -40.27 0.73
C PHE A 416 10.21 -41.75 1.06
N LYS A 417 10.79 -42.24 2.17
CA LYS A 417 10.58 -43.60 2.66
C LYS A 417 9.12 -43.87 3.03
N GLU A 418 8.50 -42.98 3.80
CA GLU A 418 7.13 -43.17 4.30
C GLU A 418 6.11 -43.34 3.17
N ILE A 419 6.38 -42.72 2.01
CA ILE A 419 5.53 -42.83 0.82
C ILE A 419 6.02 -43.87 -0.20
N GLY A 420 7.07 -44.63 0.11
CA GLY A 420 7.62 -45.68 -0.76
C GLY A 420 8.27 -45.16 -2.05
N GLN A 421 8.92 -44.00 -1.98
CA GLN A 421 9.55 -43.32 -3.12
C GLN A 421 11.06 -43.11 -2.93
N LEU A 422 11.77 -43.97 -2.18
CA LEU A 422 13.22 -43.80 -2.00
C LEU A 422 13.98 -43.91 -3.32
N LYS A 423 13.43 -44.64 -4.30
CA LYS A 423 14.01 -44.73 -5.64
C LYS A 423 14.17 -43.35 -6.30
N ALA A 424 13.20 -42.45 -6.16
CA ALA A 424 13.22 -41.13 -6.78
C ALA A 424 14.34 -40.23 -6.22
N ILE A 425 14.58 -40.26 -4.90
CA ILE A 425 15.62 -39.45 -4.25
C ILE A 425 17.02 -40.05 -4.34
N SER A 426 17.12 -41.37 -4.53
CA SER A 426 18.39 -42.11 -4.57
C SER A 426 19.49 -41.52 -5.48
N PRO A 427 19.20 -40.99 -6.68
CA PRO A 427 20.26 -40.48 -7.56
C PRO A 427 20.93 -39.22 -7.02
N TYR A 428 20.22 -38.45 -6.18
CA TYR A 428 20.61 -37.12 -5.71
C TYR A 428 21.24 -37.11 -4.31
N LEU A 429 21.31 -38.26 -3.63
CA LEU A 429 21.90 -38.34 -2.29
C LEU A 429 23.37 -37.87 -2.29
N PRO A 430 23.78 -37.06 -1.30
CA PRO A 430 25.18 -36.69 -1.12
C PRO A 430 26.07 -37.92 -0.98
N ARG A 431 27.23 -37.96 -1.65
CA ARG A 431 28.17 -39.10 -1.61
C ARG A 431 29.57 -38.73 -1.12
N ARG A 432 29.82 -37.46 -0.77
CA ARG A 432 31.15 -36.93 -0.43
C ARG A 432 31.11 -35.84 0.62
N ASP A 433 30.69 -34.63 0.25
CA ASP A 433 30.57 -33.51 1.19
C ASP A 433 29.20 -32.83 1.01
N PRO A 434 28.25 -33.04 1.94
CA PRO A 434 28.35 -33.87 3.14
C PRO A 434 28.21 -35.39 2.85
N VAL A 435 28.50 -36.24 3.83
CA VAL A 435 28.08 -37.65 3.88
C VAL A 435 26.96 -37.79 4.92
N LEU A 436 25.90 -38.52 4.59
CA LEU A 436 24.78 -38.78 5.51
C LEU A 436 25.09 -39.99 6.41
N LYS A 437 24.24 -40.28 7.40
CA LYS A 437 24.39 -41.50 8.20
C LYS A 437 24.29 -42.77 7.33
N PRO A 438 25.07 -43.83 7.62
CA PRO A 438 25.03 -45.09 6.88
C PRO A 438 23.63 -45.68 6.68
N LEU A 439 22.80 -45.59 7.71
CA LEU A 439 21.41 -46.05 7.70
C LEU A 439 20.58 -45.48 6.54
N ILE A 440 20.86 -44.25 6.09
CA ILE A 440 20.13 -43.61 5.00
C ILE A 440 20.36 -44.35 3.67
N TYR A 441 21.63 -44.63 3.36
CA TYR A 441 22.01 -45.38 2.17
C TYR A 441 21.51 -46.83 2.26
N GLU A 442 21.62 -47.44 3.43
CA GLU A 442 21.12 -48.80 3.67
C GLU A 442 19.61 -48.91 3.40
N MET A 443 18.80 -47.95 3.84
CA MET A 443 17.36 -47.93 3.57
C MET A 443 17.03 -47.91 2.07
N VAL A 444 17.75 -47.10 1.30
CA VAL A 444 17.55 -47.04 -0.16
C VAL A 444 17.95 -48.36 -0.81
N LEU A 445 19.12 -48.90 -0.45
CA LEU A 445 19.59 -50.18 -0.97
C LEU A 445 18.59 -51.32 -0.67
N HIS A 446 18.00 -51.33 0.53
CA HIS A 446 16.95 -52.29 0.88
C HIS A 446 15.70 -52.16 0.01
N GLU A 447 15.20 -50.94 -0.26
CA GLU A 447 14.01 -50.74 -1.11
C GLU A 447 14.25 -51.20 -2.57
N PHE A 448 15.45 -50.95 -3.11
CA PHE A 448 15.84 -51.49 -4.41
C PHE A 448 15.96 -53.02 -4.37
N LEU A 449 16.55 -53.59 -3.32
CA LEU A 449 16.69 -55.03 -3.21
C LEU A 449 15.34 -55.76 -3.16
N GLU A 450 14.28 -55.15 -2.63
CA GLU A 450 12.95 -55.76 -2.61
C GLU A 450 12.24 -55.79 -3.97
N SER A 451 12.58 -54.88 -4.89
CA SER A 451 11.74 -54.60 -6.06
C SER A 451 12.48 -54.38 -7.39
N ASP A 452 13.80 -54.18 -7.37
CA ASP A 452 14.64 -53.88 -8.54
C ASP A 452 16.12 -54.28 -8.30
N TYR A 453 16.45 -55.53 -8.62
CA TYR A 453 17.81 -56.07 -8.48
C TYR A 453 18.84 -55.42 -9.40
N GLU A 454 18.44 -54.94 -10.58
CA GLU A 454 19.36 -54.28 -11.52
C GLU A 454 19.70 -52.86 -11.05
N GLY A 455 18.70 -52.12 -10.55
CA GLY A 455 18.91 -50.83 -9.90
C GLY A 455 19.79 -50.97 -8.65
N PHE A 456 19.54 -51.98 -7.82
CA PHE A 456 20.40 -52.31 -6.67
C PHE A 456 21.87 -52.55 -7.11
N ALA A 457 22.09 -53.40 -8.10
CA ALA A 457 23.43 -53.69 -8.62
C ALA A 457 24.13 -52.43 -9.18
N THR A 458 23.38 -51.53 -9.79
CA THR A 458 23.90 -50.26 -10.29
C THR A 458 24.33 -49.34 -9.14
N LEU A 459 23.52 -49.23 -8.08
CA LEU A 459 23.87 -48.42 -6.91
C LEU A 459 25.13 -48.92 -6.20
N ILE A 460 25.28 -50.24 -6.02
CA ILE A 460 26.50 -50.84 -5.42
C ILE A 460 27.76 -50.50 -6.22
N LYS A 461 27.67 -50.40 -7.55
CA LYS A 461 28.81 -50.01 -8.39
C LYS A 461 29.15 -48.52 -8.29
N GLU A 462 28.14 -47.68 -8.12
CA GLU A 462 28.32 -46.23 -8.11
C GLU A 462 28.66 -45.65 -6.74
N TRP A 463 28.16 -46.26 -5.67
CA TRP A 463 28.28 -45.75 -4.31
C TRP A 463 29.58 -46.23 -3.68
N PRO A 464 30.41 -45.33 -3.12
CA PRO A 464 31.55 -45.72 -2.31
C PRO A 464 31.13 -46.65 -1.15
N GLY A 465 31.88 -47.75 -0.95
CA GLY A 465 31.55 -48.78 0.03
C GLY A 465 31.67 -48.34 1.50
N ASP A 466 32.17 -47.13 1.77
CA ASP A 466 32.20 -46.51 3.10
C ASP A 466 30.92 -45.73 3.43
N LEU A 467 29.99 -45.58 2.48
CA LEU A 467 28.70 -44.92 2.71
C LEU A 467 27.71 -45.77 3.53
N TYR A 468 27.87 -47.09 3.59
CA TYR A 468 26.95 -48.01 4.27
C TYR A 468 27.71 -49.15 4.94
N ASN A 469 27.05 -49.88 5.86
CA ASN A 469 27.64 -51.06 6.47
C ASN A 469 27.56 -52.27 5.52
N ASN A 470 28.68 -52.59 4.86
CA ASN A 470 28.77 -53.74 3.95
C ASN A 470 28.28 -55.06 4.57
N THR A 471 28.51 -55.28 5.87
CA THR A 471 28.08 -56.52 6.54
C THR A 471 26.57 -56.67 6.54
N ILE A 472 25.84 -55.56 6.74
CA ILE A 472 24.37 -55.54 6.74
C ILE A 472 23.84 -55.82 5.33
N ILE A 473 24.42 -55.16 4.32
CA ILE A 473 23.99 -55.32 2.92
C ILE A 473 24.29 -56.72 2.39
N VAL A 474 25.48 -57.27 2.67
CA VAL A 474 25.84 -58.66 2.31
C VAL A 474 24.84 -59.65 2.91
N GLN A 475 24.49 -59.49 4.19
CA GLN A 475 23.51 -60.37 4.84
C GLN A 475 22.14 -60.28 4.16
N ALA A 476 21.69 -59.07 3.81
CA ALA A 476 20.43 -58.85 3.12
C ALA A 476 20.37 -59.50 1.72
N VAL A 477 21.47 -59.43 0.95
CA VAL A 477 21.60 -60.07 -0.37
C VAL A 477 21.60 -61.60 -0.23
N VAL A 478 22.34 -62.14 0.75
CA VAL A 478 22.36 -63.59 1.03
C VAL A 478 20.96 -64.09 1.38
N ASP A 479 20.18 -63.31 2.16
CA ASP A 479 18.82 -63.69 2.51
C ASP A 479 17.84 -63.68 1.31
N HIS A 480 18.07 -62.82 0.31
CA HIS A 480 17.33 -62.87 -0.96
C HIS A 480 17.77 -64.05 -1.83
N LEU A 481 19.07 -64.35 -1.90
CA LEU A 481 19.60 -65.51 -2.62
C LEU A 481 19.14 -66.86 -2.03
N LYS A 482 18.82 -66.93 -0.73
CA LYS A 482 18.18 -68.13 -0.17
C LYS A 482 16.82 -68.42 -0.80
N LYS A 483 16.09 -67.37 -1.22
CA LYS A 483 14.78 -67.48 -1.88
C LYS A 483 14.93 -67.72 -3.39
N ASP A 484 15.94 -67.11 -4.01
CA ASP A 484 16.26 -67.27 -5.44
C ASP A 484 17.77 -67.54 -5.67
N PRO A 485 18.24 -68.78 -5.47
CA PRO A 485 19.67 -69.11 -5.47
C PRO A 485 20.36 -68.96 -6.82
N GLN A 486 19.60 -68.89 -7.92
CA GLN A 486 20.16 -68.79 -9.28
C GLN A 486 20.11 -67.37 -9.85
N ASN A 487 19.74 -66.38 -9.03
CA ASN A 487 19.69 -64.98 -9.46
C ASN A 487 21.09 -64.47 -9.82
N ARG A 488 21.38 -64.40 -11.13
CA ARG A 488 22.71 -64.02 -11.63
C ARG A 488 23.11 -62.61 -11.25
N THR A 489 22.14 -61.69 -11.19
CA THR A 489 22.39 -60.28 -10.85
C THR A 489 22.84 -60.18 -9.39
N LEU A 490 22.12 -60.80 -8.45
CA LEU A 490 22.48 -60.82 -7.03
C LEU A 490 23.82 -61.54 -6.77
N LEU A 491 24.09 -62.66 -7.43
CA LEU A 491 25.37 -63.38 -7.31
C LEU A 491 26.55 -62.52 -7.77
N ARG A 492 26.39 -61.75 -8.85
CA ARG A 492 27.42 -60.83 -9.34
C ARG A 492 27.64 -59.68 -8.36
N THR A 493 26.56 -59.05 -7.90
CA THR A 493 26.65 -57.91 -6.97
C THR A 493 27.27 -58.33 -5.63
N LEU A 494 26.99 -59.55 -5.15
CA LEU A 494 27.62 -60.10 -3.94
C LEU A 494 29.14 -60.26 -4.05
N ALA A 495 29.66 -60.46 -5.26
CA ALA A 495 31.11 -60.54 -5.49
C ALA A 495 31.78 -59.15 -5.63
N GLU A 496 30.98 -58.11 -5.87
CA GLU A 496 31.44 -56.71 -5.95
C GLU A 496 31.42 -56.01 -4.56
N LEU A 497 30.55 -56.46 -3.66
CA LEU A 497 30.52 -56.14 -2.22
C LEU A 497 31.64 -56.84 -1.46
#